data_AF-E2CB50-F1
#
_entry.id   AF-E2CB50-F1
#
_cell.length_a   1.000
_cell.length_b   1.000
_cell.length_c   1.000
_cell.angle_alpha   90.00
_cell.angle_beta   90.00
_cell.angle_gamma   90.00
#
_symmetry.space_group_name_H-M   'P 1'
#
loop_
_entity.id
_entity.type
_entity.pdbx_description
1 polymer ?
#
loop_
_entity_poly.entity_id
_entity_poly.type
_entity_poly.pdbx_seq_one_letter_code
_entity_poly.pdbx_strand_id
1 'polypeptide(L)'
;MADGHDGKSATEATFGLEVDGPDLAAGFARFAQIPILIGLSIAMTLFLFTFFVDIYEAIRSFEFLDRKKTILLILNLLDMVFIANLVIMVATNTYNTFRLKKVHSGEQVMIHGQKAYRRMKHRIVSTIIIISSIHVLSELLEFSQLSAIHLAAIIGLHLVLLLTYIATNVFRSAE
;
A
#
# COMPACT_ATOMS: atom_id res chain seq x y z
N MET A 1 -55.48 -54.67 -16.39
CA MET A 1 -55.89 -54.43 -14.99
C MET A 1 -54.65 -53.89 -14.30
N ALA A 2 -54.50 -52.56 -14.17
CA ALA A 2 -55.03 -51.76 -13.05
C ALA A 2 -54.51 -52.30 -11.71
N ASP A 3 -53.94 -51.57 -10.77
CA ASP A 3 -53.62 -50.15 -10.54
C ASP A 3 -52.91 -50.13 -9.15
N GLY A 4 -52.18 -49.08 -8.84
CA GLY A 4 -52.01 -48.65 -7.45
C GLY A 4 -50.86 -49.27 -6.64
N HIS A 5 -49.75 -48.55 -6.53
CA HIS A 5 -49.50 -47.87 -5.26
C HIS A 5 -48.57 -46.67 -5.47
N ASP A 6 -49.25 -45.53 -5.49
CA ASP A 6 -48.74 -44.19 -5.27
C ASP A 6 -48.01 -44.09 -3.91
N GLY A 7 -47.03 -43.20 -3.82
CA GLY A 7 -46.38 -42.93 -2.53
C GLY A 7 -44.93 -42.47 -2.53
N LYS A 8 -44.40 -41.87 -3.61
CA LYS A 8 -43.11 -41.16 -3.51
C LYS A 8 -43.05 -39.88 -4.33
N SER A 9 -44.11 -39.09 -4.22
CA SER A 9 -44.05 -37.65 -4.46
C SER A 9 -43.89 -36.96 -3.09
N ALA A 10 -43.00 -35.96 -3.06
CA ALA A 10 -42.89 -34.93 -2.00
C ALA A 10 -42.01 -35.19 -0.75
N THR A 11 -40.77 -35.67 -0.88
CA THR A 11 -39.74 -35.41 0.18
C THR A 11 -38.31 -35.30 -0.35
N GLU A 12 -38.11 -34.83 -1.58
CA GLU A 12 -36.76 -34.46 -2.09
C GLU A 12 -36.78 -33.06 -2.71
N ALA A 13 -37.53 -32.15 -2.08
CA ALA A 13 -37.22 -30.73 -2.15
C ALA A 13 -36.08 -30.44 -1.16
N THR A 14 -34.91 -31.03 -1.41
CA THR A 14 -33.66 -30.52 -0.84
C THR A 14 -33.40 -29.18 -1.51
N PHE A 15 -33.96 -28.15 -0.90
CA PHE A 15 -33.56 -26.76 -1.05
C PHE A 15 -32.13 -26.64 -0.52
N GLY A 16 -31.19 -27.24 -1.24
CA GLY A 16 -29.77 -26.97 -1.15
C GLY A 16 -29.55 -25.60 -1.77
N LEU A 17 -29.75 -24.55 -0.97
CA LEU A 17 -28.95 -23.35 -1.17
C LEU A 17 -27.51 -23.69 -0.81
N GLU A 18 -26.87 -24.45 -1.68
CA GLU A 18 -25.42 -24.46 -1.78
C GLU A 18 -25.06 -23.03 -2.24
N VAL A 19 -24.96 -22.10 -1.28
CA VAL A 19 -24.43 -20.78 -1.51
C VAL A 19 -22.98 -21.01 -1.88
N ASP A 20 -22.72 -20.99 -3.19
CA ASP A 20 -21.43 -21.27 -3.81
C ASP A 20 -20.37 -20.31 -3.23
N GLY A 21 -19.63 -20.84 -2.25
CA GLY A 21 -18.73 -20.11 -1.35
C GLY A 21 -17.43 -19.50 -1.92
N PRO A 22 -17.02 -19.68 -3.20
CA PRO A 22 -15.86 -18.96 -3.75
C PRO A 22 -16.20 -17.70 -4.56
N ASP A 23 -17.38 -17.66 -5.20
CA ASP A 23 -17.65 -16.71 -6.29
C ASP A 23 -18.13 -15.34 -5.79
N LEU A 24 -18.88 -15.31 -4.69
CA LEU A 24 -19.30 -14.08 -4.03
C LEU A 24 -18.09 -13.30 -3.50
N ALA A 25 -17.17 -13.97 -2.81
CA ALA A 25 -15.94 -13.37 -2.29
C ALA A 25 -15.04 -12.84 -3.41
N ALA A 26 -14.96 -13.56 -4.54
CA ALA A 26 -14.22 -13.10 -5.71
C ALA A 26 -14.85 -11.85 -6.35
N GLY A 27 -16.17 -11.75 -6.39
CA GLY A 27 -16.92 -10.58 -6.85
C GLY A 27 -16.68 -9.34 -5.98
N PHE A 28 -16.81 -9.47 -4.65
CA PHE A 28 -16.55 -8.36 -3.72
C PHE A 28 -15.11 -7.85 -3.81
N ALA A 29 -14.13 -8.74 -3.92
CA ALA A 29 -12.72 -8.36 -4.10
C ALA A 29 -12.49 -7.58 -5.41
N ARG A 30 -13.20 -7.91 -6.49
CA ARG A 30 -13.12 -7.17 -7.78
C ARG A 30 -13.74 -5.80 -7.67
N PHE A 31 -14.92 -5.71 -7.06
CA PHE A 31 -15.59 -4.44 -6.83
C PHE A 31 -14.73 -3.50 -5.99
N ALA A 32 -14.09 -4.01 -4.94
CA ALA A 32 -13.21 -3.21 -4.08
C ALA A 32 -11.94 -2.68 -4.79
N GLN A 33 -11.43 -3.35 -5.82
CA GLN A 33 -10.22 -2.91 -6.54
C GLN A 33 -10.43 -1.64 -7.38
N ILE A 34 -11.63 -1.46 -7.97
CA ILE A 34 -11.96 -0.31 -8.82
C ILE A 34 -11.91 1.03 -8.05
N PRO A 35 -12.61 1.22 -6.92
CA PRO A 35 -12.59 2.47 -6.18
C PRO A 35 -11.20 2.76 -5.60
N ILE A 36 -10.43 1.73 -5.22
CA ILE A 36 -9.04 1.89 -4.78
C ILE A 36 -8.20 2.52 -5.90
N LEU A 37 -8.29 2.01 -7.13
CA LEU A 37 -7.52 2.55 -8.24
C LEU A 37 -7.90 4.00 -8.57
N ILE A 38 -9.19 4.33 -8.53
CA ILE A 38 -9.67 5.70 -8.73
C ILE A 38 -9.16 6.62 -7.62
N GLY A 39 -9.25 6.19 -6.37
CA GLY A 39 -8.74 6.93 -5.21
C GLY A 39 -7.23 7.19 -5.32
N LEU A 40 -6.44 6.19 -5.71
CA LEU A 40 -5.00 6.36 -5.93
C LEU A 40 -4.69 7.32 -7.09
N SER A 41 -5.50 7.31 -8.17
CA SER A 41 -5.33 8.26 -9.27
C SER A 41 -5.59 9.69 -8.82
N ILE A 42 -6.66 9.93 -8.07
CA ILE A 42 -6.99 11.26 -7.53
C ILE A 42 -5.91 11.73 -6.56
N ALA A 43 -5.48 10.85 -5.64
CA ALA A 43 -4.41 11.15 -4.71
C ALA A 43 -3.10 11.53 -5.42
N MET A 44 -2.76 10.83 -6.51
CA MET A 44 -1.58 11.16 -7.31
C MET A 44 -1.68 12.53 -7.98
N THR A 45 -2.86 12.89 -8.50
CA THR A 45 -3.10 14.23 -9.07
C THR A 45 -2.97 15.31 -8.00
N LEU A 46 -3.50 15.08 -6.79
CA LEU A 46 -3.37 16.02 -5.68
C LEU A 46 -1.91 16.19 -5.27
N PHE A 47 -1.14 15.10 -5.12
CA PHE A 47 0.29 15.21 -4.80
C PHE A 47 1.07 15.96 -5.86
N LEU A 48 0.80 15.70 -7.13
CA LEU A 48 1.45 16.42 -8.22
C LEU A 48 1.17 17.92 -8.15
N PHE A 49 -0.08 18.29 -7.88
CA PHE A 49 -0.46 19.70 -7.74
C PHE A 49 0.22 20.35 -6.54
N THR A 50 0.16 19.73 -5.35
CA THR A 50 0.80 20.25 -4.14
C THR A 50 2.30 20.40 -4.32
N PHE A 51 2.97 19.45 -4.98
CA PHE A 51 4.40 19.53 -5.28
C PHE A 51 4.77 20.81 -6.05
N PHE A 52 3.98 21.19 -7.06
CA PHE A 52 4.20 22.43 -7.79
C PHE A 52 3.87 23.68 -6.97
N VAL A 53 2.84 23.62 -6.11
CA VAL A 53 2.49 24.71 -5.20
C VAL A 53 3.63 24.98 -4.22
N ASP A 54 4.21 23.96 -3.60
CA ASP A 54 5.33 24.09 -2.66
C ASP A 54 6.55 24.74 -3.33
N ILE A 55 6.86 24.34 -4.58
CA ILE A 55 7.92 24.98 -5.36
C ILE A 55 7.61 26.44 -5.65
N TYR A 56 6.38 26.73 -6.08
CA TYR A 56 5.96 28.09 -6.39
C TYR A 56 6.00 28.99 -5.16
N GLU A 57 5.53 28.50 -4.01
CA GLU A 57 5.56 29.19 -2.73
C GLU A 57 7.00 29.50 -2.31
N ALA A 58 7.91 28.53 -2.41
CA ALA A 58 9.33 28.71 -2.10
C ALA A 58 10.02 29.79 -2.96
N ILE A 59 9.67 29.87 -4.26
CA ILE A 59 10.17 30.91 -5.15
C ILE A 59 9.60 32.27 -4.72
N ARG A 60 8.31 32.33 -4.43
CA ARG A 60 7.60 33.57 -4.06
C ARG A 60 8.03 34.11 -2.70
N SER A 61 8.37 33.24 -1.75
CA SER A 61 8.81 33.59 -0.39
C SER A 61 10.31 33.89 -0.28
N PHE A 62 11.07 33.71 -1.36
CA PHE A 62 12.55 33.81 -1.37
C PHE A 62 13.23 32.91 -0.34
N GLU A 63 12.59 31.83 0.08
CA GLU A 63 13.11 30.93 1.11
C GLU A 63 14.42 30.24 0.68
N PHE A 64 14.64 30.13 -0.62
CA PHE A 64 15.88 29.59 -1.18
C PHE A 64 17.14 30.41 -0.84
N LEU A 65 16.99 31.66 -0.38
CA LEU A 65 18.11 32.51 0.04
C LEU A 65 18.67 32.10 1.41
N ASP A 66 17.87 31.44 2.25
CA ASP A 66 18.32 30.88 3.53
C ASP A 66 18.70 29.42 3.33
N ARG A 67 19.99 29.10 3.57
CA ARG A 67 20.53 27.74 3.46
C ARG A 67 19.72 26.71 4.23
N LYS A 68 19.24 27.04 5.44
CA LYS A 68 18.45 26.11 6.27
C LYS A 68 17.10 25.84 5.63
N LYS A 69 16.40 26.89 5.21
CA LYS A 69 15.07 26.77 4.58
C LYS A 69 15.13 26.03 3.25
N THR A 70 16.18 26.25 2.45
CA THR A 70 16.41 25.48 1.21
C THR A 70 16.54 23.98 1.48
N ILE A 71 17.26 23.60 2.54
CA ILE A 71 17.42 22.18 2.90
C ILE A 71 16.07 21.59 3.30
N LEU A 72 15.30 22.28 4.16
CA LEU A 72 13.97 21.82 4.59
C LEU A 72 12.99 21.70 3.43
N LEU A 73 12.99 22.67 2.51
CA LEU A 73 12.18 22.61 1.29
C LEU A 73 12.49 21.38 0.46
N ILE A 74 13.78 21.14 0.15
CA ILE A 74 14.21 19.97 -0.63
C ILE A 74 13.78 18.68 0.07
N LEU A 75 13.86 18.66 1.40
CA LEU A 75 13.55 17.48 2.20
C LEU A 75 12.05 17.15 2.20
N ASN A 76 11.20 18.18 2.28
CA ASN A 76 9.75 18.05 2.13
C ASN A 76 9.35 17.59 0.71
N LEU A 77 9.93 18.22 -0.33
CA LEU A 77 9.68 17.83 -1.72
C LEU A 77 10.10 16.39 -2.00
N LEU A 78 11.22 15.97 -1.42
CA LEU A 78 11.72 14.62 -1.54
C LEU A 78 10.75 13.62 -0.87
N ASP A 79 10.24 13.91 0.33
CA ASP A 79 9.27 13.05 1.02
C ASP A 79 8.02 12.80 0.15
N MET A 80 7.44 13.85 -0.43
CA MET A 80 6.30 13.71 -1.36
C MET A 80 6.61 12.79 -2.54
N VAL A 81 7.81 12.89 -3.13
CA VAL A 81 8.25 12.00 -4.23
C VAL A 81 8.36 10.56 -3.77
N PHE A 82 8.86 10.31 -2.56
CA PHE A 82 8.96 8.96 -2.02
C PHE A 82 7.58 8.34 -1.76
N ILE A 83 6.62 9.11 -1.24
CA ILE A 83 5.23 8.65 -1.08
C ILE A 83 4.61 8.38 -2.46
N ALA A 84 4.83 9.25 -3.44
CA ALA A 84 4.34 9.05 -4.81
C ALA A 84 4.89 7.75 -5.43
N ASN A 85 6.17 7.45 -5.22
CA ASN A 85 6.79 6.20 -5.68
C ASN A 85 6.16 4.95 -5.02
N LEU A 86 5.78 5.03 -3.75
CA LEU A 86 5.02 3.98 -3.08
C LEU A 86 3.60 3.84 -3.67
N VAL A 87 2.91 4.96 -3.91
CA VAL A 87 1.57 4.96 -4.51
C VAL A 87 1.59 4.31 -5.89
N ILE A 88 2.56 4.64 -6.75
CA ILE A 88 2.71 4.03 -8.09
C ILE A 88 2.94 2.52 -7.97
N MET A 89 3.78 2.09 -7.02
CA MET A 89 4.04 0.68 -6.78
C MET A 89 2.76 -0.06 -6.39
N VAL A 90 1.97 0.50 -5.48
CA VAL A 90 0.69 -0.09 -5.04
C VAL A 90 -0.33 -0.08 -6.16
N ALA A 91 -0.49 1.03 -6.89
CA ALA A 91 -1.39 1.16 -8.04
C ALA A 91 -1.09 0.10 -9.10
N THR A 92 0.19 -0.10 -9.43
CA THR A 92 0.63 -1.09 -10.41
C THR A 92 0.31 -2.51 -9.96
N ASN A 93 0.49 -2.83 -8.67
CA ASN A 93 0.12 -4.13 -8.13
C ASN A 93 -1.40 -4.37 -8.14
N THR A 94 -2.20 -3.37 -7.78
CA THR A 94 -3.66 -3.42 -7.82
C THR A 94 -4.16 -3.63 -9.24
N TYR A 95 -3.61 -2.89 -10.21
CA TYR A 95 -3.95 -3.03 -11.64
C TYR A 95 -3.60 -4.43 -12.18
N ASN A 96 -2.40 -4.94 -11.88
CA ASN A 96 -1.99 -6.27 -12.30
C ASN A 96 -2.88 -7.37 -11.72
N THR A 97 -3.29 -7.24 -10.45
CA THR A 97 -4.21 -8.19 -9.79
C THR A 97 -5.58 -8.17 -10.46
N PHE A 98 -6.12 -6.99 -10.76
CA PHE A 98 -7.38 -6.83 -11.49
C PHE A 98 -7.33 -7.51 -12.87
N ARG A 99 -6.25 -7.31 -13.63
CA ARG A 99 -6.06 -7.91 -14.96
C ARG A 99 -5.87 -9.43 -14.89
N LEU A 100 -5.00 -9.93 -14.02
CA LEU A 100 -4.70 -11.36 -13.90
C LEU A 100 -5.96 -12.18 -13.57
N LYS A 101 -6.82 -11.66 -12.68
CA LYS A 101 -8.08 -12.29 -12.27
C LYS A 101 -9.19 -12.23 -13.33
N LYS A 102 -8.98 -11.46 -14.42
CA LYS A 102 -9.87 -11.38 -15.60
C LYS A 102 -9.47 -12.38 -16.70
N VAL A 103 -8.22 -12.85 -16.71
CA VAL A 103 -7.66 -13.71 -17.78
C VAL A 103 -7.57 -15.18 -17.39
N HIS A 104 -7.47 -15.52 -16.10
CA HIS A 104 -7.39 -16.91 -15.63
C HIS A 104 -8.31 -17.18 -14.42
N SER A 105 -9.21 -18.16 -14.55
CA SER A 105 -9.86 -18.86 -13.42
C SER A 105 -9.10 -20.17 -13.19
N GLY A 106 -8.08 -20.18 -12.33
CA GLY A 106 -7.33 -21.40 -12.03
C GLY A 106 -6.09 -21.19 -11.14
N GLU A 107 -5.64 -22.28 -10.53
CA GLU A 107 -4.63 -22.42 -9.47
C GLU A 107 -3.28 -21.69 -9.71
N GLN A 108 -2.91 -21.43 -10.97
CA GLN A 108 -1.70 -20.68 -11.33
C GLN A 108 -1.73 -19.19 -10.90
N VAL A 109 -2.92 -18.61 -10.70
CA VAL A 109 -3.09 -17.22 -10.18
C VAL A 109 -2.61 -17.10 -8.73
N MET A 110 -2.75 -18.16 -7.93
CA MET A 110 -2.40 -18.14 -6.50
C MET A 110 -0.88 -18.15 -6.28
N ILE A 111 -0.13 -18.95 -7.05
CA ILE A 111 1.33 -19.08 -6.90
C ILE A 111 2.06 -17.82 -7.40
N HIS A 112 1.61 -17.23 -8.52
CA HIS A 112 2.15 -15.95 -9.01
C HIS A 112 1.79 -14.79 -8.09
N GLY A 113 0.56 -14.77 -7.53
CA GLY A 113 0.12 -13.79 -6.55
C GLY A 113 0.97 -13.79 -5.28
N GLN A 114 1.25 -14.96 -4.69
CA GLN A 114 2.08 -15.06 -3.48
C GLN A 114 3.52 -14.60 -3.70
N LYS A 115 4.16 -14.97 -4.83
CA LYS A 115 5.54 -14.54 -5.13
C LYS A 115 5.62 -13.03 -5.39
N ALA A 116 4.64 -12.45 -6.09
CA ALA A 116 4.57 -11.01 -6.32
C ALA A 116 4.34 -10.22 -5.03
N TYR A 117 3.42 -10.69 -4.18
CA TYR A 117 3.16 -10.11 -2.86
C TYR A 117 4.40 -10.12 -1.96
N ARG A 118 5.15 -11.24 -1.95
CA ARG A 118 6.38 -11.36 -1.15
C ARG A 118 7.46 -10.39 -1.60
N ARG A 119 7.64 -10.18 -2.92
CA ARG A 119 8.57 -9.17 -3.46
C ARG A 119 8.12 -7.73 -3.16
N MET A 120 6.81 -7.49 -3.20
CA MET A 120 6.26 -6.18 -2.84
C MET A 120 6.48 -5.86 -1.37
N LYS A 121 6.30 -6.83 -0.47
CA LYS A 121 6.48 -6.65 0.98
C LYS A 121 7.85 -6.08 1.33
N HIS A 122 8.92 -6.66 0.79
CA HIS A 122 10.28 -6.20 1.10
C HIS A 122 10.61 -4.84 0.50
N ARG A 123 10.12 -4.56 -0.71
CA ARG A 123 10.31 -3.25 -1.35
C ARG A 123 9.62 -2.13 -0.58
N ILE A 124 8.38 -2.35 -0.13
CA ILE A 124 7.63 -1.39 0.68
C ILE A 124 8.37 -1.11 2.00
N VAL A 125 8.76 -2.15 2.73
CA VAL A 125 9.44 -1.98 4.04
C VAL A 125 10.77 -1.22 3.87
N SER A 126 11.56 -1.55 2.85
CA SER A 126 12.80 -0.82 2.57
C SER A 126 12.57 0.65 2.25
N THR A 127 11.56 0.98 1.45
CA THR A 127 11.22 2.36 1.12
C THR A 127 10.72 3.14 2.33
N ILE A 128 9.91 2.54 3.20
CA ILE A 128 9.43 3.17 4.45
C ILE A 128 10.60 3.52 5.37
N ILE A 129 11.60 2.63 5.49
CA ILE A 129 12.79 2.90 6.33
C ILE A 129 13.58 4.07 5.75
N ILE A 130 13.80 4.11 4.43
CA ILE A 130 14.51 5.20 3.77
C ILE A 130 13.79 6.54 4.00
N ILE A 131 12.47 6.58 3.82
CA ILE A 131 11.65 7.78 4.10
C ILE A 131 11.83 8.22 5.56
N SER A 132 11.73 7.27 6.50
CA SER A 132 11.89 7.57 7.92
C SER A 132 13.29 8.10 8.25
N SER A 133 14.37 7.59 7.62
CA SER A 133 15.74 8.10 7.82
C SER A 133 15.88 9.56 7.41
N ILE A 134 15.24 9.91 6.30
CA ILE A 134 15.25 11.25 5.71
C ILE A 134 14.50 12.23 6.62
N HIS A 135 13.34 11.82 7.12
CA HIS A 135 12.55 12.63 8.06
C HIS A 135 13.31 12.89 9.37
N VAL A 136 13.95 11.86 9.95
CA VAL A 136 14.80 12.02 11.15
C VAL A 136 15.91 13.03 10.92
N LEU A 137 16.56 12.99 9.76
CA LEU A 137 17.62 13.95 9.42
C LEU A 137 17.08 15.38 9.28
N SER A 138 15.87 15.56 8.74
CA SER A 138 15.20 16.87 8.65
C SER A 138 15.04 17.51 10.02
N GLU A 139 14.39 16.75 10.91
CA GLU A 139 14.06 17.18 12.27
C GLU A 139 15.34 17.42 13.09
N LEU A 140 16.38 16.62 12.84
CA LEU A 140 17.69 16.83 13.43
C LEU A 140 18.34 18.14 12.96
N LEU A 141 18.17 18.55 11.69
CA LEU A 141 18.74 19.80 11.20
C LEU A 141 17.99 21.05 11.70
N GLU A 142 16.74 20.90 12.13
CA GLU A 142 15.87 21.96 12.63
C GLU A 142 15.98 22.20 14.16
N PHE A 143 16.95 21.54 14.82
CA PHE A 143 17.27 21.51 16.28
C PHE A 143 17.04 22.80 17.10
N SER A 144 16.95 23.97 16.48
CA SER A 144 16.69 25.26 17.13
C SER A 144 15.31 25.42 17.78
N GLN A 145 14.31 24.57 17.52
CA GLN A 145 12.95 24.76 18.06
C GLN A 145 12.27 23.50 18.65
N LEU A 146 12.95 22.35 18.69
CA LEU A 146 12.31 21.09 19.06
C LEU A 146 12.56 20.68 20.51
N SER A 147 11.52 20.13 21.14
CA SER A 147 11.60 19.47 22.45
C SER A 147 12.48 18.23 22.35
N ALA A 148 13.43 18.07 23.29
CA ALA A 148 14.31 16.90 23.35
C ALA A 148 13.55 15.55 23.35
N ILE A 149 12.35 15.54 23.94
CA ILE A 149 11.46 14.37 23.95
C ILE A 149 10.98 14.02 22.55
N HIS A 150 10.65 15.02 21.74
CA HIS A 150 10.16 14.82 20.37
C HIS A 150 11.24 14.21 19.49
N LEU A 151 12.45 14.77 19.55
CA LEU A 151 13.59 14.24 18.79
C LEU A 151 13.95 12.82 19.23
N ALA A 152 13.98 12.55 20.54
CA ALA A 152 14.23 11.21 21.06
C ALA A 152 13.15 10.21 20.60
N ALA A 153 11.89 10.63 20.50
CA ALA A 153 10.80 9.79 19.99
C ALA A 153 10.97 9.46 18.51
N ILE A 154 11.32 10.43 17.66
CA ILE A 154 11.52 10.23 16.22
C ILE A 154 12.74 9.33 15.96
N ILE A 155 13.85 9.56 16.66
CA ILE A 155 15.04 8.70 16.58
C ILE A 155 14.71 7.28 17.09
N GLY A 156 14.01 7.18 18.22
CA GLY A 156 13.58 5.91 18.79
C GLY A 156 12.69 5.11 17.84
N LEU A 157 11.71 5.76 17.21
CA LEU A 157 10.86 5.16 16.19
C LEU A 157 11.68 4.63 15.02
N HIS A 158 12.63 5.42 14.52
CA HIS A 158 13.47 5.03 13.40
C HIS A 158 14.35 3.81 13.72
N LEU A 159 14.93 3.76 14.93
CA LEU A 159 15.68 2.60 15.41
C LEU A 159 14.81 1.35 15.52
N VAL A 160 13.55 1.47 15.97
CA VAL A 160 12.61 0.34 16.01
C VAL A 160 12.29 -0.17 14.61
N LEU A 161 12.10 0.72 13.63
CA LEU A 161 11.88 0.34 12.22
C LEU A 161 13.09 -0.38 11.64
N LEU A 162 14.30 0.15 11.89
CA LEU A 162 15.56 -0.45 11.43
C LEU A 162 15.79 -1.83 12.06
N LEU A 163 15.60 -1.95 13.39
CA LEU A 163 15.74 -3.21 14.12
C LEU A 163 14.76 -4.27 13.59
N THR A 164 13.50 -3.88 13.40
CA THR A 164 12.45 -4.76 12.86
C THR A 164 12.82 -5.28 11.48
N TYR A 165 13.38 -4.42 10.62
CA TYR A 165 13.84 -4.79 9.29
C TYR A 165 15.02 -5.76 9.31
N ILE A 166 16.04 -5.46 10.11
CA ILE A 166 17.20 -6.33 10.27
C ILE A 166 16.76 -7.69 10.79
N ALA A 167 15.95 -7.74 11.85
CA ALA A 167 15.41 -8.99 12.38
C ALA A 167 14.70 -9.78 11.28
N THR A 168 13.72 -9.18 10.61
CA THR A 168 12.93 -9.85 9.56
C THR A 168 13.79 -10.31 8.37
N ASN A 169 14.84 -9.56 8.01
CA ASN A 169 15.70 -9.91 6.88
C ASN A 169 16.74 -10.98 7.26
N VAL A 170 17.31 -10.93 8.47
CA VAL A 170 18.25 -11.93 8.99
C VAL A 170 17.60 -13.30 9.12
N PHE A 171 16.37 -13.36 9.66
CA PHE A 171 15.62 -14.62 9.75
C PHE A 171 15.35 -15.25 8.37
N ARG A 172 15.30 -14.43 7.32
CA ARG A 172 15.08 -14.90 5.94
C ARG A 172 16.38 -15.28 5.22
N SER A 173 17.55 -14.79 5.65
CA SER A 173 18.85 -15.23 5.10
C SER A 173 19.35 -16.55 5.70
N ALA A 174 18.68 -17.03 6.76
CA ALA A 174 18.96 -18.32 7.41
C ALA A 174 18.11 -19.47 6.86
N GLU A 175 17.22 -19.20 5.89
CA GLU A 175 16.43 -20.16 5.09
C GLU A 175 16.86 -20.12 3.63
#